data_AF-A0A645AYV8-F1
#
_entry.id   AF-A0A645AYV8-F1
#
_cell.length_a   1.000
_cell.length_b   1.000
_cell.length_c   1.000
_cell.angle_alpha   90.00
_cell.angle_beta   90.00
_cell.angle_gamma   90.00
#
_symmetry.space_group_name_H-M   'P 1'
#
loop_
_entity.id
_entity.type
_entity.pdbx_description
1 polymer ?
#
loop_
_entity_poly.entity_id
_entity_poly.type
_entity_poly.pdbx_seq_one_letter_code
_entity_poly.pdbx_strand_id
1 'polypeptide(L)'
;MLPADLAVLDVITYYLVTFAVVTLLGRSVRKKAGAGSRQDTAMRAPRLLSMLIMSAAGIAVILLAMKGSITQAARTYIGVPYFAVLVYTMTTYFRQMKDLRKEKGGRG
;
A
#
# COMPACT_ATOMS: atom_id res chain seq x y z
N MET A 1 -7.98 -22.61 -17.62
CA MET A 1 -8.55 -21.34 -17.10
C MET A 1 -9.00 -21.61 -15.68
N LEU A 2 -8.70 -20.70 -14.74
CA LEU A 2 -9.13 -20.83 -13.36
C LEU A 2 -10.43 -20.05 -13.15
N PRO A 3 -11.29 -20.46 -12.20
CA PRO A 3 -12.52 -19.75 -11.95
C PRO A 3 -12.19 -18.34 -11.41
N ALA A 4 -12.96 -17.35 -11.89
CA ALA A 4 -12.67 -15.92 -11.67
C ALA A 4 -12.85 -15.50 -10.21
N ASP A 5 -13.62 -16.26 -9.44
CA ASP A 5 -13.83 -16.13 -8.00
C ASP A 5 -12.52 -16.20 -7.20
N LEU A 6 -11.60 -17.10 -7.54
CA LEU A 6 -10.30 -17.24 -6.87
C LEU A 6 -9.41 -16.02 -7.10
N ALA A 7 -9.41 -15.47 -8.33
CA ALA A 7 -8.65 -14.27 -8.63
C ALA A 7 -9.22 -13.04 -7.92
N VAL A 8 -10.54 -12.93 -7.80
CA VAL A 8 -11.20 -11.86 -7.03
C VAL A 8 -10.90 -11.99 -5.53
N LEU A 9 -10.90 -13.21 -4.98
CA LEU A 9 -10.53 -13.45 -3.58
C LEU A 9 -9.08 -13.05 -3.29
N ASP A 10 -8.14 -13.39 -4.17
CA ASP A 10 -6.74 -12.98 -4.06
C ASP A 10 -6.62 -11.44 -4.03
N VAL A 11 -7.30 -10.74 -4.95
CA VAL A 11 -7.34 -9.27 -5.00
C VAL A 11 -7.87 -8.67 -3.71
N ILE A 12 -9.00 -9.18 -3.21
CA ILE A 12 -9.59 -8.70 -1.95
C ILE A 12 -8.59 -8.89 -0.81
N THR A 13 -7.93 -10.05 -0.76
CA THR A 13 -6.93 -10.36 0.27
C THR A 13 -5.75 -9.40 0.19
N TYR A 14 -5.16 -9.21 -0.99
CA TYR A 14 -4.05 -8.28 -1.17
C TYR A 14 -4.45 -6.83 -0.87
N TYR A 15 -5.66 -6.41 -1.29
CA TYR A 15 -6.17 -5.08 -1.03
C TYR A 15 -6.31 -4.83 0.48
N LEU A 16 -6.97 -5.73 1.22
CA LEU A 16 -7.19 -5.58 2.65
C LEU A 16 -5.89 -5.58 3.44
N VAL A 17 -4.97 -6.50 3.15
CA VAL A 17 -3.67 -6.58 3.81
C VAL A 17 -2.85 -5.32 3.52
N THR A 18 -2.79 -4.89 2.27
CA THR A 18 -2.02 -3.70 1.89
C THR A 18 -2.62 -2.44 2.51
N PHE A 19 -3.94 -2.30 2.49
CA PHE A 19 -4.65 -1.20 3.11
C PHE A 19 -4.37 -1.13 4.62
N ALA A 20 -4.41 -2.27 5.30
CA ALA A 20 -4.11 -2.37 6.73
C ALA A 20 -2.67 -1.89 7.02
N VAL A 21 -1.67 -2.40 6.30
CA VAL A 21 -0.27 -2.00 6.48
C VAL A 21 -0.08 -0.51 6.23
N VAL A 22 -0.58 0.01 5.11
CA VAL A 22 -0.46 1.43 4.74
C VAL A 22 -1.09 2.33 5.80
N THR A 23 -2.27 1.95 6.31
CA THR A 23 -2.99 2.70 7.34
C THR A 23 -2.26 2.65 8.69
N LEU A 24 -1.77 1.47 9.10
CA LEU A 24 -1.07 1.30 10.37
C LEU A 24 0.26 2.05 10.40
N LEU A 25 1.07 1.97 9.34
CA LEU A 25 2.32 2.72 9.24
C LEU A 25 2.07 4.22 9.28
N GLY A 26 1.05 4.67 8.55
CA GLY A 26 0.60 6.05 8.56
C GLY A 26 0.19 6.55 9.95
N ARG A 27 -0.62 5.77 10.67
CA ARG A 27 -1.02 6.07 12.06
C ARG A 27 0.19 6.05 13.00
N SER A 28 1.14 5.13 12.81
CA SER A 28 2.35 5.05 13.61
C SER A 28 3.22 6.30 13.45
N VAL A 29 3.38 6.85 12.24
CA VAL A 29 4.14 8.10 12.05
C VAL A 29 3.43 9.26 12.75
N ARG A 30 2.12 9.41 12.53
CA ARG A 30 1.31 10.45 13.19
C ARG A 30 1.43 10.40 14.71
N LYS A 31 1.37 9.20 15.32
CA LYS A 31 1.48 9.03 16.77
C LYS A 31 2.87 9.40 17.31
N LYS A 32 3.95 9.17 16.56
CA LYS A 32 5.32 9.42 17.01
C LYS A 32 5.84 10.83 16.72
N ALA A 33 5.40 11.41 15.60
CA ALA A 33 5.83 12.73 15.11
C ALA A 33 4.88 13.87 15.53
N GLY A 34 3.62 13.55 15.82
CA GLY A 34 2.56 14.54 16.05
C GLY A 34 1.78 14.83 14.77
N ALA A 35 0.49 15.14 14.91
CA ALA A 35 -0.39 15.48 13.79
C ALA A 35 0.05 16.81 13.17
N GLY A 36 0.12 16.87 11.83
CA GLY A 36 0.55 18.09 11.13
C GLY A 36 2.06 18.33 11.15
N SER A 37 2.85 17.45 11.76
CA SER A 37 4.31 17.47 11.64
C SER A 37 4.74 17.31 10.17
N ARG A 38 5.98 17.71 9.88
CA ARG A 38 6.59 17.55 8.56
C ARG A 38 6.55 16.09 8.10
N GLN A 39 6.81 15.15 9.01
CA GLN A 39 6.83 13.71 8.73
C GLN A 39 5.41 13.13 8.52
N ASP A 40 4.41 13.59 9.28
CA ASP A 40 3.01 13.21 9.07
C ASP A 40 2.53 13.68 7.69
N THR A 41 2.85 14.93 7.34
CA THR A 41 2.50 15.52 6.05
C THR A 41 3.23 14.82 4.90
N ALA A 42 4.51 14.51 5.08
CA ALA A 42 5.30 13.76 4.10
C ALA A 42 4.82 12.32 3.90
N MET A 43 4.02 11.77 4.82
CA MET A 43 3.35 10.47 4.67
C MET A 43 1.98 10.56 3.97
N ARG A 44 1.39 11.75 3.80
CA ARG A 44 0.08 11.90 3.15
C ARG A 44 0.15 11.58 1.67
N ALA A 45 1.09 12.17 0.94
CA ALA A 45 1.24 11.93 -0.50
C ALA A 45 1.56 10.45 -0.81
N PRO A 46 2.52 9.79 -0.12
CA PRO A 46 2.76 8.36 -0.30
C PRO A 46 1.52 7.50 -0.02
N ARG A 47 0.73 7.84 0.99
CA ARG A 47 -0.53 7.14 1.31
C ARG A 47 -1.57 7.30 0.22
N LEU A 48 -1.75 8.51 -0.30
CA LEU A 48 -2.67 8.77 -1.41
C LEU A 48 -2.26 8.02 -2.66
N LEU A 49 -0.97 8.09 -3.03
CA LEU A 49 -0.43 7.35 -4.18
C LEU A 49 -0.66 5.84 -4.02
N SER A 50 -0.39 5.32 -2.82
CA SER A 50 -0.61 3.91 -2.48
C SER A 50 -2.08 3.50 -2.65
N MET A 51 -3.01 4.32 -2.16
CA MET A 51 -4.46 4.10 -2.29
C MET A 51 -4.94 4.13 -3.74
N LEU A 52 -4.39 5.04 -4.56
CA LEU A 52 -4.70 5.12 -5.98
C LEU A 52 -4.22 3.88 -6.73
N ILE A 53 -2.97 3.46 -6.51
CA ILE A 53 -2.39 2.30 -7.18
C ILE A 53 -3.15 1.02 -6.81
N MET A 54 -3.43 0.78 -5.52
CA MET A 54 -4.15 -0.42 -5.09
C MET A 54 -5.60 -0.44 -5.59
N SER A 55 -6.27 0.72 -5.68
CA SER A 55 -7.61 0.83 -6.24
C SER A 55 -7.62 0.57 -7.75
N ALA A 56 -6.68 1.17 -8.49
CA ALA A 56 -6.54 0.96 -9.92
C ALA A 56 -6.25 -0.52 -10.26
N ALA A 57 -5.37 -1.16 -9.50
CA ALA A 57 -5.06 -2.58 -9.63
C ALA A 57 -6.30 -3.45 -9.35
N GLY A 58 -7.06 -3.15 -8.29
CA GLY A 58 -8.29 -3.89 -7.96
C GLY A 58 -9.35 -3.77 -9.04
N ILE A 59 -9.61 -2.55 -9.52
CA ILE A 59 -10.56 -2.30 -10.62
C ILE A 59 -10.13 -3.04 -11.89
N ALA A 60 -8.85 -3.00 -12.26
CA ALA A 60 -8.35 -3.68 -13.44
C ALA A 60 -8.63 -5.20 -13.38
N VAL A 61 -8.41 -5.84 -12.22
CA VAL A 61 -8.68 -7.27 -12.07
C VAL A 61 -10.18 -7.57 -12.06
N ILE A 62 -11.01 -6.73 -11.44
CA ILE A 62 -12.48 -6.89 -11.49
C ILE A 62 -12.97 -6.83 -12.94
N LEU A 63 -12.50 -5.85 -13.73
CA LEU A 63 -12.86 -5.72 -15.14
C LEU A 63 -12.40 -6.93 -15.97
N LEU A 64 -11.22 -7.49 -15.68
CA LEU A 64 -10.74 -8.71 -16.33
C LEU A 64 -11.58 -9.94 -15.92
N ALA A 65 -11.97 -10.04 -14.65
CA ALA A 65 -12.85 -11.10 -14.16
C ALA A 65 -14.23 -11.06 -14.83
N MET A 66 -14.79 -9.86 -15.04
CA MET A 66 -16.06 -9.67 -15.75
C MET A 66 -16.01 -10.11 -17.23
N LYS A 67 -14.82 -10.11 -17.85
CA LYS A 67 -14.62 -10.63 -19.22
C LYS A 67 -14.54 -12.16 -19.27
N GLY A 68 -14.72 -12.86 -18.15
CA GLY A 68 -14.96 -14.29 -18.11
C GLY A 68 -13.72 -15.18 -18.15
N SER A 69 -12.51 -14.63 -18.30
CA SER A 69 -11.30 -15.44 -18.17
C SER A 69 -10.09 -14.64 -17.71
N ILE A 70 -9.45 -15.15 -16.64
CA ILE A 70 -8.12 -14.71 -16.19
C ILE A 70 -7.17 -15.87 -16.44
N THR A 71 -6.09 -15.62 -17.17
CA THR A 71 -5.05 -16.63 -17.39
C THR A 71 -4.28 -16.87 -16.09
N GLN A 72 -3.75 -18.09 -15.93
CA GLN A 72 -2.94 -18.41 -14.74
C GLN A 72 -1.69 -17.51 -14.65
N ALA A 73 -1.11 -17.15 -15.80
CA ALA A 73 -0.03 -16.17 -15.87
C ALA A 73 -0.47 -14.80 -15.32
N ALA A 74 -1.63 -14.28 -15.76
CA ALA A 74 -2.14 -13.00 -15.26
C ALA A 74 -2.40 -13.05 -13.74
N ARG A 75 -2.91 -14.17 -13.22
CA ARG A 75 -3.14 -14.36 -11.77
C ARG A 75 -1.86 -14.19 -10.94
N THR A 76 -0.73 -14.74 -11.39
CA THR A 76 0.56 -14.61 -10.70
C THR A 76 1.01 -13.15 -10.54
N TYR A 77 0.62 -12.27 -11.47
CA TYR A 77 1.02 -10.86 -11.47
C TYR A 77 0.04 -9.93 -10.74
N ILE A 78 -1.12 -10.42 -10.31
CA ILE A 78 -2.12 -9.64 -9.56
C ILE A 78 -1.52 -9.06 -8.28
N GLY A 79 -0.64 -9.79 -7.60
CA GLY A 79 -0.02 -9.35 -6.35
C GLY A 79 1.05 -8.25 -6.52
N VAL A 80 1.59 -8.06 -7.73
CA VAL A 80 2.75 -7.17 -7.97
C VAL A 80 2.46 -5.71 -7.61
N PRO A 81 1.33 -5.09 -8.03
CA PRO A 81 1.02 -3.71 -7.65
C PRO A 81 0.90 -3.53 -6.12
N TYR A 82 0.30 -4.49 -5.43
CA TYR A 82 0.15 -4.47 -3.97
C TYR A 82 1.51 -4.59 -3.27
N PHE A 83 2.36 -5.50 -3.74
CA PHE A 83 3.72 -5.63 -3.24
C PHE A 83 4.55 -4.35 -3.44
N ALA A 84 4.46 -3.73 -4.63
CA ALA A 84 5.14 -2.46 -4.91
C ALA A 84 4.68 -1.35 -3.95
N VAL A 85 3.37 -1.27 -3.68
CA VAL A 85 2.80 -0.32 -2.70
C VAL A 85 3.33 -0.59 -1.28
N LEU A 86 3.41 -1.85 -0.86
CA LEU A 86 3.97 -2.21 0.44
C LEU A 86 5.43 -1.75 0.57
N VAL A 87 6.27 -2.10 -0.40
CA VAL A 87 7.70 -1.73 -0.41
C VAL A 87 7.86 -0.22 -0.40
N TYR A 88 7.13 0.50 -1.25
CA TYR A 88 7.15 1.96 -1.30
C TYR A 88 6.72 2.61 0.02
N THR A 89 5.66 2.08 0.65
CA THR A 89 5.16 2.64 1.92
C THR A 89 6.11 2.33 3.07
N MET A 90 6.66 1.12 3.13
CA MET A 90 7.62 0.71 4.15
C MET A 90 8.93 1.51 4.06
N THR A 91 9.49 1.67 2.86
CA THR A 91 10.69 2.47 2.65
C THR A 91 10.46 3.93 3.05
N THR A 92 9.32 4.50 2.66
CA THR A 92 8.91 5.84 3.09
C THR A 92 8.79 5.93 4.61
N TYR A 93 8.14 4.95 5.25
CA TYR A 93 7.99 4.90 6.71
C TYR A 93 9.34 4.92 7.42
N PHE A 94 10.26 4.03 7.04
CA PHE A 94 11.58 3.95 7.67
C PHE A 94 12.39 5.23 7.47
N ARG A 95 12.28 5.87 6.30
CA ARG A 95 12.90 7.18 6.05
C ARG A 95 12.35 8.24 7.02
N GLN A 96 11.03 8.37 7.15
CA GLN A 96 10.43 9.33 8.07
C GLN A 96 10.81 9.05 9.53
N MET A 97 10.88 7.79 9.92
CA MET A 97 11.29 7.40 11.28
C MET A 97 12.76 7.71 11.55
N LYS A 98 13.64 7.55 10.56
CA LYS A 98 15.06 7.92 10.66
C LYS A 98 15.21 9.43 10.80
N ASP A 99 14.51 10.21 10.00
CA ASP A 99 14.55 11.68 10.05
C ASP A 99 14.00 12.20 11.38
N LEU A 100 12.91 11.62 11.87
CA LEU A 100 12.37 11.93 13.20
C LEU A 100 13.38 11.68 14.33
N ARG A 101 14.15 10.58 14.26
CA ARG A 101 15.20 10.28 15.25
C ARG A 101 16.32 11.31 15.21
N LYS A 102 16.73 11.75 14.02
CA LYS A 102 17.75 12.80 13.86
C LYS A 102 17.29 14.13 14.44
N GLU A 103 16.06 14.53 14.16
CA GLU A 103 15.48 15.78 14.71
C GLU A 103 15.38 15.74 16.24
N LYS A 104 15.08 14.58 16.84
CA LYS A 104 15.05 14.43 18.30
C LYS A 104 16.44 14.28 18.93
N GLY A 105 17.40 13.68 18.22
CA GLY A 105 18.76 13.45 18.72
C GLY A 105 19.75 14.60 18.50
N GLY A 106 19.47 15.54 17.59
CA GLY A 106 20.30 16.73 17.34
C GLY A 106 20.03 17.92 18.26
N ARG A 107 19.35 17.70 19.39
CA ARG A 107 19.10 18.69 20.46
C ARG A 107 19.88 18.38 21.75
N GLY A 108 20.94 17.59 21.65
CA GLY A 108 21.91 17.36 22.72
C GLY A 108 23.12 18.23 22.54
#